data_AF-A0A8A3P6X5-F1
#
_entry.id   AF-A0A8A3P6X5-F1
#
_cell.length_a   1.000
_cell.length_b   1.000
_cell.length_c   1.000
_cell.angle_alpha   90.00
_cell.angle_beta   90.00
_cell.angle_gamma   90.00
#
_symmetry.space_group_name_H-M   'P 1'
#
loop_
_entity.id
_entity.type
_entity.pdbx_description
1 polymer ?
#
loop_
_entity_poly.entity_id
_entity_poly.type
_entity_poly.pdbx_seq_one_letter_code
_entity_poly.pdbx_strand_id
1 'polypeptide(L)'
;MQYSNLFVSALLSTAVAGMAMSGNEAAPMGMDMGGSKNLTEEQTCKKILVLNALVSLANNQSRLDALTGNNTAREQAIQAKAKTASTMLTELQSNSTLTAHCVVIDAALEVNATCTEEFLLQKFVDFAANDTLVSQAVNKNATTAAEVQRQATAAKSKIAELQSNATLQAACPAVFMVDECKMLVALKKFAALGMDQKKLDKLAQGNEDKLVSVKSAAGVAGMQLMTLEANTTLVEGCKKMGISVDDTSSKEKSSSSTSKSIANMNRVSVSALFIGVLAMGMAMM
;
A
#
# COMPACT_ATOMS: atom_id res chain seq x y z
N MET A 1 -28.67 4.62 12.61
CA MET A 1 -27.28 4.28 12.26
C MET A 1 -27.05 4.54 10.76
N GLN A 2 -26.83 5.80 10.36
CA GLN A 2 -26.64 6.20 8.95
C GLN A 2 -25.26 6.83 8.69
N TYR A 3 -24.33 6.74 9.65
CA TYR A 3 -22.98 7.30 9.51
C TYR A 3 -21.95 6.34 8.87
N SER A 4 -22.29 5.06 8.65
CA SER A 4 -21.35 4.05 8.11
C SER A 4 -21.08 4.16 6.60
N ASN A 5 -21.90 4.86 5.82
CA ASN A 5 -21.73 4.87 4.36
C ASN A 5 -20.74 5.93 3.83
N LEU A 6 -20.31 6.88 4.67
CA LEU A 6 -19.38 7.95 4.27
C LEU A 6 -17.90 7.56 4.45
N PHE A 7 -17.57 6.73 5.45
CA PHE A 7 -16.19 6.36 5.78
C PHE A 7 -15.59 5.32 4.82
N VAL A 8 -16.39 4.35 4.38
CA VAL A 8 -15.99 3.31 3.40
C VAL A 8 -15.57 3.91 2.05
N SER A 9 -16.10 5.08 1.69
CA SER A 9 -15.81 5.71 0.40
C SER A 9 -14.38 6.24 0.31
N ALA A 10 -13.79 6.75 1.39
CA ALA A 10 -12.47 7.38 1.37
C ALA A 10 -11.31 6.35 1.35
N LEU A 11 -11.43 5.29 2.16
CA LEU A 11 -10.39 4.26 2.36
C LEU A 11 -10.08 3.44 1.10
N LEU A 12 -11.02 3.36 0.17
CA LEU A 12 -10.88 2.55 -1.05
C LEU A 12 -10.11 3.26 -2.17
N SER A 13 -9.85 4.57 -2.09
CA SER A 13 -9.12 5.30 -3.14
C SER A 13 -7.64 4.92 -3.19
N THR A 14 -7.01 4.71 -2.02
CA THR A 14 -5.56 4.49 -1.91
C THR A 14 -5.17 3.04 -2.21
N ALA A 15 -6.05 2.07 -1.93
CA ALA A 15 -5.82 0.66 -2.25
C ALA A 15 -5.87 0.36 -3.76
N VAL A 16 -6.69 1.09 -4.54
CA VAL A 16 -6.86 0.83 -5.99
C VAL A 16 -5.85 1.60 -6.85
N ALA A 17 -5.20 2.65 -6.32
CA ALA A 17 -4.09 3.33 -7.01
C ALA A 17 -2.92 2.38 -7.34
N GLY A 18 -2.70 1.32 -6.55
CA GLY A 18 -1.73 0.26 -6.85
C GLY A 18 -2.13 -0.71 -7.96
N MET A 19 -3.40 -0.73 -8.39
CA MET A 19 -3.91 -1.64 -9.42
C MET A 19 -3.97 -1.03 -10.82
N ALA A 20 -3.81 0.29 -10.94
CA ALA A 20 -4.10 1.00 -12.18
C ALA A 20 -2.86 1.39 -13.00
N MET A 21 -1.65 1.38 -12.45
CA MET A 21 -0.45 1.89 -13.13
C MET A 21 0.50 0.78 -13.60
N SER A 22 0.20 0.19 -14.77
CA SER A 22 1.19 -0.39 -15.67
C SER A 22 0.54 -0.58 -17.04
N GLY A 23 0.57 0.49 -17.85
CA GLY A 23 0.22 0.40 -19.26
C GLY A 23 1.29 -0.37 -20.02
N ASN A 24 0.84 -1.34 -20.81
CA ASN A 24 1.63 -2.03 -21.83
C ASN A 24 2.66 -3.06 -21.34
N GLU A 25 2.22 -3.94 -20.47
CA GLU A 25 2.51 -5.37 -20.50
C GLU A 25 1.44 -6.00 -19.61
N ALA A 26 0.89 -7.14 -20.01
CA ALA A 26 -0.04 -7.91 -19.19
C ALA A 26 0.68 -8.35 -17.90
N ALA A 27 0.78 -7.44 -16.93
CA ALA A 27 1.24 -7.76 -15.61
C ALA A 27 0.29 -8.85 -15.09
N PRO A 28 0.78 -10.02 -14.69
CA PRO A 28 -0.07 -11.06 -14.16
C PRO A 28 -0.57 -10.59 -12.80
N MET A 29 -1.62 -9.78 -12.77
CA MET A 29 -2.52 -9.63 -11.62
C MET A 29 -3.36 -10.91 -11.50
N GLY A 30 -2.66 -12.04 -11.39
CA GLY A 30 -3.24 -13.28 -10.92
C GLY A 30 -3.28 -13.23 -9.41
N MET A 31 -4.27 -12.52 -8.84
CA MET A 31 -5.08 -13.29 -7.91
C MET A 31 -5.81 -14.27 -8.82
N ASP A 32 -5.24 -15.46 -8.93
CA ASP A 32 -5.85 -16.59 -9.61
C ASP A 32 -7.28 -16.73 -9.06
N MET A 33 -8.24 -16.19 -9.82
CA MET A 33 -9.67 -16.30 -9.55
C MET A 33 -10.18 -17.71 -9.95
N GLY A 34 -9.31 -18.59 -10.45
CA GLY A 34 -9.64 -19.88 -11.05
C GLY A 34 -9.16 -21.13 -10.30
N GLY A 35 -8.55 -21.00 -9.12
CA GLY A 35 -8.08 -22.16 -8.35
C GLY A 35 -8.97 -22.45 -7.14
N SER A 36 -9.61 -23.62 -7.10
CA SER A 36 -10.33 -24.21 -5.95
C SER A 36 -9.40 -24.51 -4.75
N LYS A 37 -8.71 -23.51 -4.23
CA LYS A 37 -8.18 -23.55 -2.87
C LYS A 37 -9.29 -23.09 -1.96
N ASN A 38 -9.66 -23.92 -0.99
CA ASN A 38 -10.59 -23.53 0.07
C ASN A 38 -10.03 -22.29 0.77
N LEU A 39 -10.60 -21.13 0.45
CA LEU A 39 -10.28 -19.89 1.14
C LEU A 39 -10.76 -20.05 2.59
N THR A 40 -9.95 -19.56 3.53
CA THR A 40 -10.44 -19.36 4.89
C THR A 40 -11.63 -18.38 4.88
N GLU A 41 -12.47 -18.42 5.93
CA GLU A 41 -13.57 -17.46 6.07
C GLU A 41 -13.07 -16.01 5.99
N GLU A 42 -11.96 -15.71 6.66
CA GLU A 42 -11.33 -14.39 6.62
C GLU A 42 -10.89 -13.98 5.21
N GLN A 43 -10.28 -14.89 4.44
CA GLN A 43 -9.91 -14.62 3.05
C GLN A 43 -11.13 -14.41 2.16
N THR A 44 -12.21 -15.14 2.41
CA THR A 44 -13.47 -14.98 1.69
C THR A 44 -14.10 -13.61 1.99
N CYS A 45 -14.11 -13.19 3.25
CA CYS A 45 -14.59 -11.86 3.63
C CYS A 45 -13.72 -10.74 3.05
N LYS A 46 -12.40 -10.85 3.09
CA LYS A 46 -11.49 -9.92 2.39
C LYS A 46 -11.79 -9.86 0.90
N LYS A 47 -12.07 -11.00 0.26
CA LYS A 47 -12.45 -11.05 -1.16
C LYS A 47 -13.74 -10.28 -1.41
N ILE A 48 -14.79 -10.50 -0.60
CA ILE A 48 -16.07 -9.76 -0.70
C ILE A 48 -15.82 -8.24 -0.62
N LEU A 49 -14.96 -7.78 0.28
CA LEU A 49 -14.65 -6.35 0.43
C LEU A 49 -13.91 -5.77 -0.77
N VAL A 50 -12.93 -6.49 -1.30
CA VAL A 50 -12.21 -6.07 -2.53
C VAL A 50 -13.17 -6.00 -3.72
N LEU A 51 -14.08 -6.96 -3.85
CA LEU A 51 -15.10 -6.94 -4.90
C LEU A 51 -16.07 -5.76 -4.72
N ASN A 52 -16.52 -5.49 -3.49
CA ASN A 52 -17.40 -4.35 -3.17
C ASN A 52 -16.71 -3.03 -3.50
N ALA A 53 -15.43 -2.91 -3.17
CA ALA A 53 -14.63 -1.74 -3.46
C ALA A 53 -14.49 -1.48 -4.96
N LEU A 54 -14.20 -2.53 -5.73
CA LEU A 54 -14.06 -2.44 -7.17
C LEU A 54 -15.39 -2.02 -7.83
N VAL A 55 -16.51 -2.59 -7.39
CA VAL A 55 -17.85 -2.21 -7.86
C VAL A 55 -18.17 -0.77 -7.48
N SER A 56 -17.92 -0.37 -6.24
CA SER A 56 -18.14 1.01 -5.76
C SER A 56 -17.32 2.03 -6.57
N LEU A 57 -16.04 1.75 -6.81
CA LEU A 57 -15.18 2.59 -7.63
C LEU A 57 -15.68 2.70 -9.07
N ALA A 58 -16.02 1.58 -9.71
CA ALA A 58 -16.49 1.58 -11.09
C ALA A 58 -17.82 2.32 -11.27
N ASN A 59 -18.63 2.41 -10.22
CA ASN A 59 -19.89 3.15 -10.19
C ASN A 59 -19.72 4.64 -9.84
N ASN A 60 -18.51 5.08 -9.45
CA ASN A 60 -18.21 6.47 -9.15
C ASN A 60 -17.34 7.07 -10.27
N GLN A 61 -18.00 7.63 -11.29
CA GLN A 61 -17.33 8.10 -12.50
C GLN A 61 -16.22 9.11 -12.21
N SER A 62 -16.44 10.09 -11.31
CA SER A 62 -15.42 11.10 -11.01
C SER A 62 -14.17 10.51 -10.35
N ARG A 63 -14.31 9.53 -9.46
CA ARG A 63 -13.17 8.80 -8.89
C ARG A 63 -12.48 7.92 -9.92
N LEU A 64 -13.28 7.30 -10.79
CA LEU A 64 -12.75 6.46 -11.86
C LEU A 64 -11.93 7.31 -12.84
N ASP A 65 -12.46 8.44 -13.30
CA ASP A 65 -11.79 9.40 -14.19
C ASP A 65 -10.48 9.91 -13.58
N ALA A 66 -10.52 10.29 -12.29
CA ALA A 66 -9.32 10.72 -11.55
C ALA A 66 -8.25 9.63 -11.48
N LEU A 67 -8.66 8.36 -11.29
CA LEU A 67 -7.76 7.22 -11.23
C LEU A 67 -7.18 6.84 -12.61
N THR A 68 -7.98 6.93 -13.66
CA THR A 68 -7.60 6.55 -15.03
C THR A 68 -6.94 7.68 -15.78
N GLY A 69 -6.99 8.91 -15.27
CA GLY A 69 -6.57 10.10 -16.00
C GLY A 69 -7.45 10.35 -17.22
N ASN A 70 -8.76 10.10 -17.09
CA ASN A 70 -9.73 10.14 -18.19
C ASN A 70 -9.39 9.20 -19.36
N ASN A 71 -8.68 8.10 -19.08
CA ASN A 71 -8.35 7.11 -20.10
C ASN A 71 -9.51 6.12 -20.27
N THR A 72 -10.30 6.30 -21.33
CA THR A 72 -11.49 5.50 -21.60
C THR A 72 -11.23 3.99 -21.66
N ALA A 73 -10.09 3.55 -22.22
CA ALA A 73 -9.78 2.12 -22.29
C ALA A 73 -9.53 1.52 -20.90
N ARG A 74 -8.85 2.27 -20.01
CA ARG A 74 -8.62 1.86 -18.62
C ARG A 74 -9.92 1.86 -17.82
N GLU A 75 -10.79 2.85 -18.03
CA GLU A 75 -12.12 2.91 -17.42
C GLU A 75 -12.96 1.70 -17.79
N GLN A 76 -13.06 1.39 -19.09
CA GLN A 76 -13.79 0.23 -19.60
C GLN A 76 -13.24 -1.08 -19.05
N ALA A 77 -11.91 -1.21 -18.92
CA ALA A 77 -11.30 -2.40 -18.33
C ALA A 77 -11.65 -2.57 -16.84
N ILE A 78 -11.69 -1.47 -16.06
CA ILE A 78 -12.11 -1.49 -14.66
C ILE A 78 -13.60 -1.81 -14.55
N GLN A 79 -14.45 -1.19 -15.37
CA GLN A 79 -15.89 -1.46 -15.41
C GLN A 79 -16.19 -2.91 -15.80
N ALA A 80 -15.46 -3.50 -16.75
CA ALA A 80 -15.61 -4.89 -17.11
C ALA A 80 -15.27 -5.83 -15.94
N LYS A 81 -14.16 -5.57 -15.23
CA LYS A 81 -13.80 -6.32 -14.02
C LYS A 81 -14.84 -6.14 -12.90
N ALA A 82 -15.39 -4.94 -12.75
CA ALA A 82 -16.44 -4.65 -11.78
C ALA A 82 -17.73 -5.42 -12.08
N LYS A 83 -18.09 -5.62 -13.36
CA LYS A 83 -19.22 -6.48 -13.74
C LYS A 83 -19.00 -7.93 -13.30
N THR A 84 -17.82 -8.50 -13.59
CA THR A 84 -17.47 -9.85 -13.11
C THR A 84 -17.47 -9.92 -11.59
N ALA A 85 -16.95 -8.89 -10.93
CA ALA A 85 -16.93 -8.81 -9.47
C ALA A 85 -18.32 -8.75 -8.87
N SER A 86 -19.25 -8.04 -9.49
CA SER A 86 -20.66 -7.95 -9.09
C SER A 86 -21.36 -9.31 -9.11
N THR A 87 -21.11 -10.11 -10.15
CA THR A 87 -21.63 -11.50 -10.23
C THR A 87 -21.08 -12.35 -9.09
N MET A 88 -19.76 -12.32 -8.85
CA MET A 88 -19.13 -13.07 -7.75
C MET A 88 -19.61 -12.60 -6.37
N LEU A 89 -19.84 -11.29 -6.20
CA LEU A 89 -20.41 -10.72 -4.99
C LEU A 89 -21.78 -11.29 -4.69
N THR A 90 -22.65 -11.33 -5.71
CA THR A 90 -24.01 -11.86 -5.58
C THR A 90 -23.98 -13.32 -5.14
N GLU A 91 -23.09 -14.13 -5.73
CA GLU A 91 -22.89 -15.53 -5.34
C GLU A 91 -22.41 -15.66 -3.88
N LEU A 92 -21.37 -14.91 -3.50
CA LEU A 92 -20.80 -14.98 -2.15
C LEU A 92 -21.76 -14.46 -1.07
N GLN A 93 -22.54 -13.42 -1.36
CA GLN A 93 -23.52 -12.81 -0.44
C GLN A 93 -24.80 -13.64 -0.30
N SER A 94 -25.04 -14.63 -1.18
CA SER A 94 -26.18 -15.54 -1.03
C SER A 94 -26.09 -16.42 0.23
N ASN A 95 -24.88 -16.58 0.80
CA ASN A 95 -24.67 -17.25 2.08
C ASN A 95 -24.81 -16.25 3.25
N SER A 96 -25.95 -16.30 3.94
CA SER A 96 -26.28 -15.38 5.03
C SER A 96 -25.35 -15.52 6.24
N THR A 97 -24.93 -16.74 6.58
CA THR A 97 -23.96 -17.00 7.67
C THR A 97 -22.60 -16.38 7.37
N LEU A 98 -22.10 -16.59 6.14
CA LEU A 98 -20.86 -15.97 5.68
C LEU A 98 -20.96 -14.45 5.73
N THR A 99 -22.07 -13.88 5.25
CA THR A 99 -22.30 -12.44 5.25
C THR A 99 -22.28 -11.87 6.67
N ALA A 100 -22.94 -12.53 7.63
CA ALA A 100 -22.93 -12.12 9.03
C ALA A 100 -21.52 -12.15 9.64
N HIS A 101 -20.72 -13.19 9.35
CA HIS A 101 -19.30 -13.25 9.77
C HIS A 101 -18.48 -12.13 9.13
N CYS A 102 -18.70 -11.85 7.85
CA CYS A 102 -17.95 -10.84 7.13
C CYS A 102 -18.21 -9.42 7.62
N VAL A 103 -19.37 -9.11 8.19
CA VAL A 103 -19.64 -7.78 8.78
C VAL A 103 -18.69 -7.47 9.94
N VAL A 104 -18.38 -8.46 10.79
CA VAL A 104 -17.45 -8.28 11.91
C VAL A 104 -16.01 -8.08 11.41
N ILE A 105 -15.62 -8.86 10.40
CA ILE A 105 -14.30 -8.77 9.77
C ILE A 105 -14.15 -7.44 9.00
N ASP A 106 -15.23 -6.99 8.35
CA ASP A 106 -15.27 -5.70 7.65
C ASP A 106 -15.02 -4.54 8.61
N ALA A 107 -15.72 -4.49 9.75
CA ALA A 107 -15.48 -3.47 10.75
C ALA A 107 -14.01 -3.46 11.24
N ALA A 108 -13.42 -4.64 11.47
CA ALA A 108 -12.01 -4.73 11.85
C ALA A 108 -11.05 -4.29 10.73
N LEU A 109 -11.38 -4.59 9.47
CA LEU A 109 -10.60 -4.16 8.31
C LEU A 109 -10.73 -2.66 8.04
N GLU A 110 -11.90 -2.07 8.25
CA GLU A 110 -12.14 -0.63 8.15
C GLU A 110 -11.32 0.13 9.20
N VAL A 111 -11.33 -0.34 10.45
CA VAL A 111 -10.48 0.21 11.52
C VAL A 111 -9.01 0.09 11.13
N ASN A 112 -8.55 -1.09 10.70
CA ASN A 112 -7.16 -1.28 10.28
C ASN A 112 -6.79 -0.36 9.10
N ALA A 113 -7.64 -0.24 8.08
CA ALA A 113 -7.39 0.61 6.92
C ALA A 113 -7.32 2.09 7.32
N THR A 114 -8.19 2.53 8.24
CA THR A 114 -8.20 3.91 8.73
C THR A 114 -6.98 4.21 9.58
N CYS A 115 -6.54 3.27 10.42
CA CYS A 115 -5.28 3.39 11.14
C CYS A 115 -4.08 3.41 10.17
N THR A 116 -4.05 2.56 9.15
CA THR A 116 -2.99 2.62 8.13
C THR A 116 -3.01 3.97 7.38
N GLU A 117 -4.19 4.52 7.07
CA GLU A 117 -4.32 5.85 6.48
C GLU A 117 -3.74 6.93 7.41
N GLU A 118 -4.13 6.93 8.68
CA GLU A 118 -3.60 7.88 9.67
C GLU A 118 -2.08 7.79 9.79
N PHE A 119 -1.54 6.57 9.87
CA PHE A 119 -0.11 6.32 9.90
C PHE A 119 0.61 6.92 8.68
N LEU A 120 0.09 6.68 7.48
CA LEU A 120 0.68 7.21 6.24
C LEU A 120 0.59 8.74 6.17
N LEU A 121 -0.53 9.32 6.58
CA LEU A 121 -0.70 10.78 6.66
C LEU A 121 0.31 11.38 7.65
N GLN A 122 0.49 10.75 8.81
CA GLN A 122 1.46 11.20 9.82
C GLN A 122 2.88 11.22 9.25
N LYS A 123 3.30 10.12 8.60
CA LYS A 123 4.63 10.03 7.98
C LYS A 123 4.79 11.01 6.81
N PHE A 124 3.72 11.31 6.08
CA PHE A 124 3.74 12.31 5.01
C PHE A 124 3.91 13.72 5.57
N VAL A 125 3.23 14.03 6.67
CA VAL A 125 3.42 15.28 7.41
C VAL A 125 4.84 15.42 7.94
N ASP A 126 5.40 14.35 8.53
CA ASP A 126 6.78 14.34 9.04
C ASP A 126 7.78 14.55 7.90
N PHE A 127 7.55 13.93 6.74
CA PHE A 127 8.35 14.15 5.53
C PHE A 127 8.26 15.60 5.05
N ALA A 128 7.05 16.14 4.93
CA ALA A 128 6.83 17.50 4.47
C ALA A 128 7.46 18.54 5.41
N ALA A 129 7.52 18.26 6.71
CA ALA A 129 8.19 19.13 7.68
C ALA A 129 9.73 19.16 7.54
N ASN A 130 10.32 18.25 6.76
CA ASN A 130 11.76 18.22 6.51
C ASN A 130 12.09 18.88 5.16
N ASP A 131 12.33 20.19 5.19
CA ASP A 131 12.62 21.00 3.99
C ASP A 131 13.77 20.44 3.13
N THR A 132 14.79 19.83 3.76
CA THR A 132 15.92 19.23 3.04
C THR A 132 15.48 18.00 2.26
N LEU A 133 14.73 17.09 2.90
CA LEU A 133 14.22 15.89 2.24
C LEU A 133 13.20 16.23 1.15
N VAL A 134 12.30 17.19 1.40
CA VAL A 134 11.34 17.67 0.40
C VAL A 134 12.09 18.27 -0.78
N SER A 135 13.02 19.20 -0.53
CA SER A 135 13.80 19.85 -1.58
C SER A 135 14.57 18.84 -2.43
N GLN A 136 15.17 17.82 -1.82
CA GLN A 136 15.84 16.73 -2.54
C GLN A 136 14.85 15.89 -3.35
N ALA A 137 13.71 15.50 -2.77
CA ALA A 137 12.70 14.67 -3.43
C ALA A 137 12.06 15.35 -4.65
N VAL A 138 11.95 16.69 -4.62
CA VAL A 138 11.36 17.48 -5.71
C VAL A 138 12.42 18.13 -6.60
N ASN A 139 13.68 17.69 -6.55
CA ASN A 139 14.79 18.23 -7.34
C ASN A 139 14.92 19.76 -7.23
N LYS A 140 14.70 20.31 -6.04
CA LYS A 140 14.72 21.74 -5.72
C LYS A 140 13.67 22.57 -6.48
N ASN A 141 12.63 21.93 -7.04
CA ASN A 141 11.49 22.63 -7.63
C ASN A 141 10.64 23.28 -6.53
N ALA A 142 10.72 24.60 -6.41
CA ALA A 142 10.02 25.37 -5.38
C ALA A 142 8.48 25.25 -5.48
N THR A 143 7.92 25.18 -6.70
CA THR A 143 6.48 25.04 -6.91
C THR A 143 6.00 23.68 -6.40
N THR A 144 6.72 22.60 -6.72
CA THR A 144 6.39 21.25 -6.23
C THR A 144 6.60 21.16 -4.72
N ALA A 145 7.63 21.80 -4.16
CA ALA A 145 7.82 21.87 -2.70
C ALA A 145 6.64 22.56 -2.00
N ALA A 146 6.17 23.70 -2.53
CA ALA A 146 5.01 24.41 -2.01
C ALA A 146 3.73 23.56 -2.09
N GLU A 147 3.56 22.79 -3.16
CA GLU A 147 2.46 21.84 -3.30
C GLU A 147 2.50 20.74 -2.23
N VAL A 148 3.68 20.17 -1.96
CA VAL A 148 3.87 19.18 -0.87
C VAL A 148 3.45 19.78 0.48
N GLN A 149 3.83 21.02 0.77
CA GLN A 149 3.43 21.70 2.01
C GLN A 149 1.91 21.92 2.10
N ARG A 150 1.28 22.29 0.98
CA ARG A 150 -0.18 22.46 0.91
C ARG A 150 -0.90 21.14 1.18
N GLN A 151 -0.45 20.05 0.56
CA GLN A 151 -1.00 18.71 0.80
C GLN A 151 -0.77 18.25 2.24
N ALA A 152 0.40 18.54 2.83
CA ALA A 152 0.68 18.21 4.21
C ALA A 152 -0.24 18.95 5.19
N THR A 153 -0.64 20.18 4.86
CA THR A 153 -1.64 20.93 5.64
C THR A 153 -3.01 20.26 5.58
N ALA A 154 -3.43 19.80 4.39
CA ALA A 154 -4.68 19.04 4.26
C ALA A 154 -4.61 17.70 5.01
N ALA A 155 -3.47 17.00 4.94
CA ALA A 155 -3.22 15.77 5.69
C ALA A 155 -3.31 15.99 7.21
N LYS A 156 -2.74 17.09 7.74
CA LYS A 156 -2.88 17.46 9.16
C LYS A 156 -4.34 17.63 9.58
N SER A 157 -5.15 18.31 8.78
CA SER A 157 -6.59 18.45 9.05
C SER A 157 -7.29 17.10 9.09
N LYS A 158 -6.93 16.18 8.17
CA LYS A 158 -7.49 14.82 8.15
C LYS A 158 -7.05 13.98 9.34
N ILE A 159 -5.77 14.06 9.73
CA ILE A 159 -5.27 13.40 10.94
C ILE A 159 -6.05 13.88 12.16
N ALA A 160 -6.28 15.19 12.32
CA ALA A 160 -7.05 15.74 13.43
C ALA A 160 -8.50 15.22 13.46
N GLU A 161 -9.13 15.05 12.29
CA GLU A 161 -10.44 14.41 12.16
C GLU A 161 -10.42 12.95 12.63
N LEU A 162 -9.43 12.15 12.20
CA LEU A 162 -9.28 10.76 12.61
C LEU A 162 -8.98 10.61 14.10
N GLN A 163 -8.15 11.51 14.64
CA GLN A 163 -7.78 11.55 16.06
C GLN A 163 -8.92 11.94 16.99
N SER A 164 -9.97 12.58 16.46
CA SER A 164 -11.18 12.87 17.24
C SER A 164 -12.00 11.62 17.58
N ASN A 165 -11.78 10.49 16.88
CA ASN A 165 -12.48 9.23 17.13
C ASN A 165 -11.72 8.39 18.17
N ALA A 166 -12.14 8.47 19.43
CA ALA A 166 -11.49 7.75 20.54
C ALA A 166 -11.43 6.22 20.36
N THR A 167 -12.46 5.60 19.76
CA THR A 167 -12.48 4.15 19.52
C THR A 167 -11.42 3.75 18.49
N LEU A 168 -11.28 4.55 17.41
CA LEU A 168 -10.23 4.37 16.42
C LEU A 168 -8.85 4.52 17.04
N GLN A 169 -8.63 5.58 17.82
CA GLN A 169 -7.36 5.85 18.49
C GLN A 169 -6.94 4.76 19.47
N ALA A 170 -7.90 4.11 20.12
CA ALA A 170 -7.61 2.95 20.97
C ALA A 170 -7.15 1.71 20.19
N ALA A 171 -7.58 1.55 18.93
CA ALA A 171 -7.23 0.41 18.09
C ALA A 171 -5.94 0.60 17.28
N CYS A 172 -5.61 1.84 16.89
CA CYS A 172 -4.50 2.12 15.98
C CYS A 172 -3.08 1.77 16.45
N PRO A 173 -2.71 1.77 17.75
CA PRO A 173 -1.34 1.49 18.16
C PRO A 173 -0.80 0.13 17.68
N ALA A 174 -1.65 -0.92 17.67
CA ALA A 174 -1.26 -2.23 17.16
C ALA A 174 -1.03 -2.20 15.64
N VAL A 175 -1.86 -1.47 14.90
CA VAL A 175 -1.76 -1.33 13.44
C VAL A 175 -0.53 -0.53 13.06
N PHE A 176 -0.26 0.58 13.77
CA PHE A 176 0.90 1.43 13.55
C PHE A 176 2.19 0.62 13.71
N MET A 177 2.29 -0.18 14.77
CA MET A 177 3.45 -1.03 14.98
C MET A 177 3.67 -2.01 13.82
N VAL A 178 2.60 -2.66 13.35
CA VAL A 178 2.65 -3.56 12.19
C VAL A 178 3.10 -2.81 10.93
N ASP A 179 2.58 -1.61 10.69
CA ASP A 179 2.89 -0.81 9.51
C ASP A 179 4.30 -0.21 9.56
N GLU A 180 4.80 0.17 10.74
CA GLU A 180 6.21 0.54 10.93
C GLU A 180 7.14 -0.63 10.61
N CYS A 181 6.80 -1.84 11.05
CA CYS A 181 7.56 -3.03 10.70
C CYS A 181 7.53 -3.34 9.21
N LYS A 182 6.38 -3.19 8.55
CA LYS A 182 6.28 -3.34 7.08
C LYS A 182 7.11 -2.28 6.36
N MET A 183 7.08 -1.04 6.83
CA MET A 183 7.87 0.07 6.28
C MET A 183 9.37 -0.22 6.41
N LEU A 184 9.82 -0.71 7.56
CA LEU A 184 11.20 -1.11 7.78
C LEU A 184 11.63 -2.19 6.77
N VAL A 185 10.83 -3.24 6.61
CA VAL A 185 11.09 -4.30 5.60
C VAL A 185 11.11 -3.73 4.18
N ALA A 186 10.23 -2.78 3.86
CA ALA A 186 10.18 -2.14 2.54
C ALA A 186 11.43 -1.27 2.29
N LEU A 187 11.83 -0.46 3.26
CA LEU A 187 13.06 0.35 3.21
C LEU A 187 14.29 -0.54 3.06
N LYS A 188 14.35 -1.66 3.78
CA LYS A 188 15.44 -2.64 3.66
C LYS A 188 15.53 -3.25 2.27
N LYS A 189 14.41 -3.69 1.71
CA LYS A 189 14.35 -4.22 0.34
C LYS A 189 14.76 -3.16 -0.69
N PHE A 190 14.37 -1.91 -0.48
CA PHE A 190 14.71 -0.81 -1.39
C PHE A 190 16.17 -0.39 -1.29
N ALA A 191 16.73 -0.30 -0.07
CA ALA A 191 18.15 -0.08 0.14
C ALA A 191 18.98 -1.19 -0.51
N ALA A 192 18.57 -2.46 -0.37
CA ALA A 192 19.21 -3.60 -1.03
C ALA A 192 19.11 -3.53 -2.57
N LEU A 193 17.99 -3.03 -3.12
CA LEU A 193 17.85 -2.78 -4.56
C LEU A 193 18.89 -1.76 -5.04
N GLY A 194 19.18 -0.71 -4.28
CA GLY A 194 20.21 0.29 -4.58
C GLY A 194 21.63 -0.26 -4.70
N MET A 195 21.88 -1.45 -4.14
CA MET A 195 23.17 -2.14 -4.16
C MET A 195 23.24 -3.22 -5.25
N ASP A 196 22.11 -3.58 -5.87
CA ASP A 196 22.02 -4.64 -6.90
C ASP A 196 22.07 -4.03 -8.30
N GLN A 197 23.30 -3.85 -8.82
CA GLN A 197 23.53 -3.20 -10.13
C GLN A 197 22.73 -3.86 -11.26
N LYS A 198 22.61 -5.20 -11.28
CA LYS A 198 21.85 -5.91 -12.33
C LYS A 198 20.36 -5.57 -12.31
N LYS A 199 19.76 -5.51 -11.11
CA LYS A 199 18.34 -5.12 -10.98
C LYS A 199 18.14 -3.65 -11.32
N LEU A 200 19.08 -2.79 -10.92
CA LEU A 200 19.04 -1.38 -11.24
C LEU A 200 19.16 -1.14 -12.76
N ASP A 201 20.09 -1.79 -13.45
CA ASP A 201 20.24 -1.67 -14.91
C ASP A 201 18.96 -2.10 -15.64
N LYS A 202 18.35 -3.21 -15.18
CA LYS A 202 17.07 -3.69 -15.70
C LYS A 202 15.93 -2.71 -15.43
N LEU A 203 15.89 -2.08 -14.26
CA LEU A 203 14.88 -1.09 -13.88
C LEU A 203 15.05 0.23 -14.65
N ALA A 204 16.30 0.64 -14.84
CA ALA A 204 16.68 1.85 -15.55
C ALA A 204 16.46 1.73 -17.07
N GLN A 205 16.51 0.51 -17.62
CA GLN A 205 16.36 0.24 -19.06
C GLN A 205 17.33 1.08 -19.91
N GLY A 206 18.55 1.29 -19.39
CA GLY A 206 19.57 2.12 -20.03
C GLY A 206 19.45 3.64 -19.81
N ASN A 207 18.45 4.12 -19.07
CA ASN A 207 18.35 5.53 -18.70
C ASN A 207 19.23 5.85 -17.48
N GLU A 208 20.32 6.58 -17.70
CA GLU A 208 21.29 6.94 -16.67
C GLU A 208 20.70 7.83 -15.56
N ASP A 209 19.83 8.79 -15.90
CA ASP A 209 19.20 9.68 -14.91
C ASP A 209 18.30 8.90 -13.95
N LYS A 210 17.54 7.95 -14.48
CA LYS A 210 16.69 7.04 -13.69
C LYS A 210 17.56 6.16 -12.78
N LEU A 211 18.68 5.66 -13.29
CA LEU A 211 19.63 4.87 -12.50
C LEU A 211 20.20 5.68 -11.32
N VAL A 212 20.66 6.90 -11.58
CA VAL A 212 21.19 7.81 -10.55
C VAL A 212 20.13 8.16 -9.53
N SER A 213 18.91 8.49 -9.97
CA SER A 213 17.78 8.80 -9.10
C SER A 213 17.41 7.64 -8.18
N VAL A 214 17.28 6.42 -8.71
CA VAL A 214 16.97 5.24 -7.89
C VAL A 214 18.09 4.91 -6.90
N LYS A 215 19.36 5.04 -7.30
CA LYS A 215 20.50 4.84 -6.38
C LYS A 215 20.48 5.87 -5.25
N SER A 216 20.24 7.13 -5.56
CA SER A 216 20.12 8.21 -4.57
C SER A 216 18.99 7.93 -3.58
N ALA A 217 17.80 7.60 -4.09
CA ALA A 217 16.64 7.26 -3.27
C ALA A 217 16.90 6.04 -2.37
N ALA A 218 17.56 5.00 -2.90
CA ALA A 218 17.92 3.82 -2.13
C ALA A 218 18.95 4.13 -1.03
N GLY A 219 19.89 5.06 -1.28
CA GLY A 219 20.81 5.58 -0.27
C GLY A 219 20.08 6.30 0.87
N VAL A 220 19.10 7.15 0.55
CA VAL A 220 18.24 7.82 1.55
C VAL A 220 17.45 6.79 2.36
N ALA A 221 16.87 5.79 1.71
CA ALA A 221 16.17 4.71 2.39
C ALA A 221 17.11 3.89 3.30
N GLY A 222 18.37 3.69 2.89
CA GLY A 222 19.40 3.07 3.72
C GLY A 222 19.68 3.87 5.01
N MET A 223 19.77 5.21 4.91
CA MET A 223 19.93 6.07 6.09
C MET A 223 18.71 6.03 7.02
N GLN A 224 17.50 6.07 6.46
CA GLN A 224 16.26 5.96 7.25
C GLN A 224 16.16 4.59 7.93
N LEU A 225 16.53 3.53 7.22
CA LEU A 225 16.57 2.18 7.75
C LEU A 225 17.52 2.10 8.96
N MET A 226 18.74 2.65 8.87
CA MET A 226 19.68 2.66 10.00
C MET A 226 19.09 3.35 11.24
N THR A 227 18.38 4.48 11.05
CA THR A 227 17.71 5.18 12.14
C THR A 227 16.59 4.34 12.77
N LEU A 228 15.81 3.63 11.96
CA LEU A 228 14.72 2.77 12.44
C LEU A 228 15.24 1.48 13.10
N GLU A 229 16.29 0.87 12.55
CA GLU A 229 16.94 -0.33 13.11
C GLU A 229 17.66 -0.02 14.43
N ALA A 230 18.10 1.23 14.65
CA ALA A 230 18.63 1.68 15.94
C ALA A 230 17.57 1.72 17.06
N ASN A 231 16.28 1.76 16.71
CA ASN A 231 15.20 1.62 17.68
C ASN A 231 14.99 0.12 18.01
N THR A 232 15.71 -0.36 19.03
CA THR A 232 15.67 -1.76 19.47
C THR A 232 14.26 -2.22 19.83
N THR A 233 13.46 -1.36 20.47
CA THR A 233 12.05 -1.66 20.82
C THR A 233 11.21 -1.93 19.56
N LEU A 234 11.39 -1.14 18.50
CA LEU A 234 10.72 -1.36 17.23
C LEU A 234 11.12 -2.70 16.62
N VAL A 235 12.43 -2.96 16.47
CA VAL A 235 12.94 -4.20 15.86
C VAL A 235 12.51 -5.44 16.64
N GLU A 236 12.58 -5.41 17.97
CA GLU A 236 12.11 -6.51 18.82
C GLU A 236 10.60 -6.72 18.68
N GLY A 237 9.83 -5.64 18.61
CA GLY A 237 8.39 -5.73 18.35
C GLY A 237 8.08 -6.35 16.99
N CYS A 238 8.80 -5.96 15.93
CA CYS A 238 8.67 -6.60 14.61
C CYS A 238 8.96 -8.09 14.66
N LYS A 239 10.02 -8.50 15.37
CA LYS A 239 10.39 -9.90 15.57
C LYS A 239 9.32 -10.67 16.33
N LYS A 240 8.75 -10.10 17.40
CA LYS A 240 7.65 -10.70 18.18
C LYS A 240 6.39 -10.90 17.34
N MET A 241 6.15 -10.03 16.36
CA MET A 241 5.05 -10.17 15.39
C MET A 241 5.36 -11.13 14.23
N GLY A 242 6.53 -11.78 14.23
CA GLY A 242 6.94 -12.69 13.16
C GLY A 242 7.33 -12.00 11.85
N ILE A 243 7.52 -10.68 11.87
CA ILE A 243 7.98 -9.92 10.71
C ILE A 243 9.51 -9.98 10.71
N SER A 244 10.07 -10.83 9.84
CA SER A 244 11.53 -10.97 9.68
C SER A 244 12.10 -9.67 9.11
N VAL A 245 12.77 -8.92 9.97
CA VAL A 245 13.56 -7.75 9.58
C VAL A 245 14.91 -8.17 9.00
N ASP A 246 15.37 -9.41 9.23
CA ASP A 246 16.76 -9.83 8.96
C ASP A 246 17.01 -10.39 7.54
N ASP A 247 15.98 -10.66 6.73
CA ASP A 247 16.13 -11.33 5.43
C ASP A 247 16.63 -10.42 4.29
N THR A 248 17.94 -10.18 4.27
CA THR A 248 18.68 -9.79 3.05
C THR A 248 19.58 -10.94 2.54
N SER A 249 19.13 -12.19 2.63
CA SER A 249 19.86 -13.31 2.01
C SER A 249 19.16 -13.84 0.77
N SER A 250 19.71 -13.47 -0.37
CA SER A 250 19.77 -14.33 -1.54
C SER A 250 20.36 -15.68 -1.12
N LYS A 251 19.58 -16.77 -1.06
CA LYS A 251 20.11 -18.14 -1.16
C LYS A 251 19.10 -19.08 -1.82
N GLU A 252 19.50 -19.57 -2.99
CA GLU A 252 19.05 -20.85 -3.53
C GLU A 252 19.39 -21.99 -2.55
N LYS A 253 18.46 -22.95 -2.44
CA LYS A 253 18.54 -24.31 -1.86
C LYS A 253 19.45 -24.56 -0.64
N SER A 254 18.82 -24.94 0.47
CA SER A 254 19.19 -26.19 1.15
C SER A 254 17.99 -26.79 1.88
N SER A 255 17.83 -28.10 1.71
CA SER A 255 16.83 -28.96 2.30
C SER A 255 17.17 -29.32 3.75
N SER A 256 16.23 -29.15 4.68
CA SER A 256 15.92 -30.17 5.69
C SER A 256 14.57 -29.88 6.35
N SER A 257 13.75 -30.92 6.40
CA SER A 257 12.39 -31.02 6.93
C SER A 257 12.22 -30.58 8.39
N THR A 258 11.17 -29.80 8.68
CA THR A 258 9.99 -30.21 9.50
C THR A 258 9.04 -29.01 9.70
N SER A 259 7.87 -29.11 9.05
CA SER A 259 6.54 -28.56 9.40
C SER A 259 6.40 -27.27 10.22
N LYS A 260 6.00 -26.18 9.55
CA LYS A 260 4.70 -25.48 9.74
C LYS A 260 4.50 -24.43 8.64
N SER A 261 3.34 -24.49 8.00
CA SER A 261 2.94 -23.72 6.82
C SER A 261 3.02 -22.20 7.01
N ILE A 262 3.95 -21.56 6.31
CA ILE A 262 3.81 -20.18 5.81
C ILE A 262 4.38 -20.17 4.40
N ALA A 263 3.54 -20.52 3.43
CA ALA A 263 3.89 -20.43 2.02
C ALA A 263 3.25 -19.19 1.42
N ASN A 264 4.11 -18.38 0.79
CA ASN A 264 3.82 -17.43 -0.27
C ASN A 264 3.52 -15.96 0.12
N MET A 265 4.52 -15.29 0.71
CA MET A 265 4.67 -13.83 0.67
C MET A 265 5.67 -13.43 -0.42
N ASN A 266 5.35 -13.71 -1.68
CA ASN A 266 6.08 -13.13 -2.81
C ASN A 266 5.08 -12.37 -3.69
N ARG A 267 4.82 -11.12 -3.29
CA ARG A 267 4.31 -9.97 -4.06
C ARG A 267 3.75 -8.94 -3.07
N VAL A 268 4.64 -8.32 -2.32
CA VAL A 268 4.30 -7.02 -1.71
C VAL A 268 4.42 -6.02 -2.84
N SER A 269 3.27 -5.50 -3.28
CA SER A 269 3.21 -4.40 -4.24
C SER A 269 4.09 -3.26 -3.72
N VAL A 270 4.98 -2.75 -4.57
CA VAL A 270 5.93 -1.66 -4.28
C VAL A 270 5.21 -0.36 -3.87
N SER A 271 3.87 -0.32 -3.97
CA SER A 271 2.95 0.80 -3.65
C SER A 271 3.03 1.39 -2.23
N ALA A 272 3.79 0.82 -1.30
CA ALA A 272 3.96 1.36 0.06
C ALA A 272 5.30 2.10 0.32
N LEU A 273 6.20 2.22 -0.67
CA LEU A 273 7.46 2.97 -0.57
C LEU A 273 7.32 4.49 -0.87
N PHE A 274 6.09 4.99 -0.87
CA PHE A 274 5.72 6.20 -1.60
C PHE A 274 5.42 7.41 -0.71
N ILE A 275 6.36 7.82 0.14
CA ILE A 275 6.33 9.19 0.66
C ILE A 275 7.41 10.03 -0.01
N GLY A 276 8.60 9.46 -0.23
CA GLY A 276 9.63 10.07 -1.10
C GLY A 276 9.46 9.77 -2.60
N VAL A 277 8.97 8.58 -2.96
CA VAL A 277 8.90 8.14 -4.38
C VAL A 277 7.67 8.69 -5.11
N LEU A 278 6.57 9.02 -4.41
CA LEU A 278 5.36 9.58 -5.05
C LEU A 278 5.61 11.00 -5.55
N ALA A 279 6.45 11.77 -4.86
CA ALA A 279 6.86 13.11 -5.29
C ALA A 279 7.69 13.09 -6.59
N MET A 280 8.53 12.06 -6.81
CA MET A 280 9.28 11.92 -8.06
C MET A 280 8.42 11.46 -9.25
N GLY A 281 7.33 10.73 -9.00
CA GLY A 281 6.41 10.27 -10.06
C GLY A 281 5.58 11.40 -10.69
N MET A 282 5.31 12.49 -9.95
CA MET A 282 4.55 13.64 -10.47
C MET A 282 5.43 14.72 -11.12
N ALA A 283 6.75 14.65 -11.00
CA ALA A 283 7.67 15.62 -11.63
C ALA A 283 8.10 15.20 -13.06
N MET A 284 7.71 14.00 -13.51
CA MET A 284 8.03 13.46 -14.84
C MET A 284 6.78 13.22 -15.72
N MET A 285 5.63 13.79 -15.35
CA MET A 285 4.46 13.97 -16.22
C MET A 285 4.19 15.46 -16.39
#